data_AF-A0A2V7J590-F1
#
_entry.id   AF-A0A2V7J590-F1
#
_cell.length_a   1.000
_cell.length_b   1.000
_cell.length_c   1.000
_cell.angle_alpha   90.00
_cell.angle_beta   90.00
_cell.angle_gamma   90.00
#
_symmetry.space_group_name_H-M   'P 1'
#
loop_
_entity.id
_entity.type
_entity.pdbx_description
1 polymer ?
#
loop_
_entity_poly.entity_id
_entity_poly.type
_entity_poly.pdbx_seq_one_letter_code
_entity_poly.pdbx_strand_id
1 'polypeptide(L)'
;MADASHEQWLAQIDAELDGELSLVERAALAKHLVTCGHCAGARASHLEVRVALARSAGNPHAFVVPRPAIRAGTLALWVVIALGAGVVGGWVAHHQWGGPGSGATLEESRGTIVVH
;
A
#
# COMPACT_ATOMS: atom_id res chain seq x y z
N MET A 1 9.33 -21.11 -1.44
CA MET A 1 9.68 -19.81 -2.03
C MET A 1 10.45 -19.08 -0.96
N ALA A 2 11.76 -18.94 -1.16
CA ALA A 2 12.69 -18.58 -0.11
C ALA A 2 12.49 -17.12 0.32
N ASP A 3 12.30 -16.92 1.63
CA ASP A 3 12.54 -15.64 2.27
C ASP A 3 14.04 -15.35 2.15
N ALA A 4 14.44 -14.68 1.07
CA ALA A 4 15.74 -14.06 0.98
C ALA A 4 15.87 -13.12 2.19
N SER A 5 16.94 -13.29 2.97
CA SER A 5 17.18 -12.47 4.15
C SER A 5 17.20 -11.00 3.76
N HIS A 6 16.78 -10.08 4.64
CA HIS A 6 16.83 -8.65 4.35
C HIS A 6 18.23 -8.18 3.91
N GLU A 7 19.29 -8.81 4.42
CA GLU A 7 20.68 -8.56 3.99
C GLU A 7 20.91 -8.82 2.50
N GLN A 8 20.32 -9.89 1.96
CA GLN A 8 20.41 -10.20 0.53
C GLN A 8 19.70 -9.14 -0.32
N TRP A 9 18.55 -8.64 0.15
CA TRP A 9 17.84 -7.55 -0.51
C TRP A 9 18.62 -6.23 -0.45
N LEU A 10 19.34 -5.96 0.64
CA LEU A 10 20.21 -4.79 0.75
C LEU A 10 21.36 -4.84 -0.27
N ALA A 11 22.02 -5.99 -0.41
CA ALA A 11 23.06 -6.18 -1.43
C ALA A 11 22.49 -6.00 -2.85
N GLN A 12 21.25 -6.43 -3.08
CA GLN A 12 20.58 -6.28 -4.37
C GLN A 12 20.17 -4.82 -4.66
N ILE A 13 19.87 -4.03 -3.62
CA ILE A 13 19.66 -2.58 -3.73
C ILE A 13 20.95 -1.88 -4.14
N ASP A 14 22.09 -2.23 -3.54
CA ASP A 14 23.36 -1.62 -3.92
C ASP A 14 23.74 -1.93 -5.38
N ALA A 15 23.59 -3.19 -5.80
CA ALA A 15 23.81 -3.59 -7.20
C ALA A 15 22.82 -2.93 -8.18
N GLU A 16 21.60 -2.61 -7.75
CA GLU A 16 20.65 -1.80 -8.54
C GLU A 16 21.15 -0.36 -8.70
N LEU A 17 21.64 0.25 -7.63
CA LEU A 17 22.16 1.62 -7.63
C LEU A 17 23.47 1.76 -8.41
N ASP A 18 24.26 0.69 -8.50
CA ASP A 18 25.48 0.61 -9.32
C ASP A 18 25.19 0.27 -10.79
N GLY A 19 23.94 -0.08 -11.12
CA GLY A 19 23.52 -0.39 -12.49
C GLY A 19 23.89 -1.79 -12.96
N GLU A 20 24.38 -2.65 -12.06
CA GLU A 20 24.85 -4.01 -12.35
C GLU A 20 23.72 -5.04 -12.35
N LEU A 21 22.52 -4.63 -11.91
CA LEU A 21 21.39 -5.54 -11.77
C LEU A 21 20.73 -5.88 -13.10
N SER A 22 20.49 -7.18 -13.34
CA SER A 22 19.75 -7.64 -14.51
C SER A 22 18.29 -7.19 -14.48
N LEU A 23 17.62 -7.16 -15.65
CA LEU A 23 16.22 -6.75 -15.75
C LEU A 23 15.28 -7.61 -14.89
N VAL A 24 15.55 -8.91 -14.80
CA VAL A 24 14.73 -9.87 -14.03
C VAL A 24 14.87 -9.61 -12.53
N GLU A 25 16.10 -9.43 -12.07
CA GLU A 25 16.42 -9.12 -10.67
C GLU A 25 15.84 -7.76 -10.26
N ARG A 26 15.86 -6.78 -11.17
CA ARG A 26 15.26 -5.46 -10.94
C ARG A 26 13.75 -5.54 -10.78
N ALA A 27 13.07 -6.37 -11.56
CA ALA A 27 11.64 -6.61 -11.41
C ALA A 27 11.30 -7.31 -10.08
N ALA A 28 12.13 -8.28 -9.67
CA ALA A 28 11.98 -8.97 -8.38
C ALA A 28 12.18 -8.00 -7.20
N LEU A 29 13.21 -7.16 -7.25
CA LEU A 29 13.47 -6.12 -6.26
C LEU A 29 12.33 -5.10 -6.20
N ALA A 30 11.85 -4.61 -7.35
CA ALA A 30 10.71 -3.68 -7.39
C ALA A 30 9.46 -4.27 -6.72
N LYS A 31 9.18 -5.56 -6.93
CA LYS A 31 8.08 -6.26 -6.27
C LYS A 31 8.28 -6.34 -4.75
N HIS A 32 9.49 -6.63 -4.28
CA HIS A 32 9.80 -6.70 -2.86
C HIS A 32 9.67 -5.33 -2.17
N LEU A 33 10.14 -4.25 -2.81
CA LEU A 33 10.10 -2.89 -2.26
C LEU A 33 8.67 -2.36 -2.05
N VAL A 34 7.69 -2.86 -2.83
CA VAL A 34 6.27 -2.53 -2.62
C VAL A 34 5.74 -3.15 -1.32
N THR A 35 6.27 -4.29 -0.91
CA THR A 35 5.78 -5.05 0.25
C THR A 35 6.61 -4.85 1.52
N CYS A 36 7.87 -4.41 1.41
CA CYS A 36 8.77 -4.23 2.54
C CYS A 36 9.19 -2.76 2.71
N GLY A 37 8.59 -2.09 3.71
CA GLY A 37 8.90 -0.70 4.04
C GLY A 37 10.33 -0.49 4.57
N HIS A 38 10.94 -1.51 5.19
CA HIS A 38 12.32 -1.44 5.68
C HIS A 38 13.32 -1.35 4.52
N CYS A 39 13.21 -2.23 3.53
CA CYS A 39 14.05 -2.23 2.34
C CYS A 39 13.80 -0.99 1.46
N ALA A 40 12.54 -0.52 1.37
CA ALA A 40 12.21 0.74 0.70
C ALA A 40 12.87 1.95 1.37
N GLY A 41 12.88 1.98 2.71
CA GLY A 41 13.58 3.01 3.49
C GLY A 41 15.09 2.97 3.30
N ALA A 42 15.69 1.78 3.33
CA ALA A 42 17.13 1.59 3.12
C ALA A 42 17.57 2.11 1.73
N ARG A 43 16.85 1.75 0.66
CA ARG A 43 17.11 2.26 -0.69
C ARG A 43 17.08 3.78 -0.78
N ALA A 44 16.09 4.42 -0.14
CA ALA A 44 15.99 5.88 -0.11
C ALA A 44 17.18 6.52 0.64
N SER A 45 17.62 5.92 1.75
CA SER A 45 18.78 6.41 2.49
C SER A 45 20.09 6.29 1.71
N HIS A 46 20.30 5.20 0.97
CA HIS A 46 21.49 5.02 0.12
C HIS A 46 21.54 6.06 -1.00
N LEU A 47 20.40 6.35 -1.63
CA LEU A 47 20.28 7.39 -2.64
C LEU A 47 20.60 8.78 -2.08
N GLU A 48 20.15 9.11 -0.88
CA GLU A 48 20.43 10.39 -0.22
C GLU A 48 21.92 10.59 0.04
N VAL A 49 22.62 9.55 0.50
CA VAL A 49 24.08 9.59 0.70
C VAL A 49 24.81 9.82 -0.62
N ARG A 50 24.43 9.10 -1.69
CA ARG A 50 25.05 9.26 -3.02
C ARG A 50 24.80 10.65 -3.61
N VAL A 51 23.60 11.21 -3.45
CA VAL A 51 23.27 12.58 -3.87
C VAL A 51 24.04 13.62 -3.05
N ALA A 52 24.16 13.43 -1.74
CA ALA A 52 24.96 14.31 -0.88
C ALA A 52 26.44 14.31 -1.29
N LEU A 53 27.00 13.12 -1.57
CA LEU A 53 28.37 12.97 -2.05
C LEU A 53 28.56 13.65 -3.42
N ALA A 54 27.68 13.39 -4.39
CA ALA A 54 27.73 14.04 -5.69
C ALA A 54 27.63 15.57 -5.61
N ARG A 55 26.77 16.09 -4.71
CA ARG A 55 26.65 17.52 -4.44
C ARG A 55 27.94 18.10 -3.85
N SER A 56 28.56 17.40 -2.88
CA SER A 56 29.86 17.83 -2.32
C SER A 56 31.00 17.80 -3.33
N ALA A 57 30.92 16.92 -4.33
CA ALA A 57 31.88 16.85 -5.43
C ALA A 57 31.65 17.92 -6.52
N GLY A 58 30.71 18.86 -6.31
CA GLY A 58 30.47 19.98 -7.21
C GLY A 58 29.55 19.68 -8.39
N ASN A 59 28.76 18.61 -8.35
CA ASN A 59 27.73 18.33 -9.38
C ASN A 59 26.39 19.01 -9.01
N PRO A 60 26.01 20.14 -9.66
CA PRO A 60 24.75 20.84 -9.37
C PRO A 60 23.51 20.10 -9.88
N HIS A 61 23.67 19.07 -10.73
CA HIS A 61 22.61 18.24 -11.29
C HIS A 61 22.31 16.99 -10.45
N ALA A 62 22.80 16.90 -9.21
CA ALA A 62 22.44 15.81 -8.30
C ALA A 62 20.96 15.96 -7.87
N PHE A 63 20.05 15.40 -8.68
CA PHE A 63 18.62 15.41 -8.44
C PHE A 63 18.27 14.58 -7.20
N VAL A 64 17.50 15.18 -6.30
CA VAL A 64 16.93 14.50 -5.13
C VAL A 64 15.86 13.53 -5.62
N VAL A 65 16.05 12.23 -5.36
CA VAL A 65 15.04 11.23 -5.71
C VAL A 65 13.79 11.47 -4.87
N PRO A 66 12.62 11.71 -5.47
CA PRO A 66 11.38 11.88 -4.72
C PRO A 66 11.08 10.57 -3.99
N ARG A 67 11.01 10.59 -2.67
CA ARG A 67 10.45 9.47 -1.92
C ARG A 67 8.97 9.32 -2.33
N PRO A 68 8.49 8.11 -2.64
CA PRO A 68 7.05 7.84 -2.66
C PRO A 68 6.57 7.95 -1.20
N ALA A 69 6.36 9.17 -0.75
CA ALA A 69 5.72 9.45 0.52
C ALA A 69 4.26 9.09 0.33
N ILE A 70 3.89 7.85 0.65
CA ILE A 70 2.52 7.55 1.04
C ILE A 70 2.28 8.44 2.26
N ARG A 71 1.74 9.64 2.03
CA ARG A 71 1.44 10.58 3.09
C ARG A 71 0.37 9.92 3.94
N ALA A 72 0.72 9.54 5.17
CA ALA A 72 -0.20 8.91 6.10
C ALA A 72 -1.53 9.70 6.20
N GLY A 73 -1.47 11.03 6.10
CA GLY A 73 -2.65 11.89 6.03
C GLY A 73 -3.54 11.66 4.80
N THR A 74 -2.96 11.44 3.61
CA THR A 74 -3.74 11.12 2.41
C THR A 74 -4.42 9.76 2.52
N LEU A 75 -3.71 8.76 3.07
CA LEU A 75 -4.31 7.44 3.34
C LEU A 75 -5.46 7.55 4.34
N ALA A 76 -5.24 8.26 5.46
CA ALA A 76 -6.25 8.48 6.48
C ALA A 76 -7.49 9.19 5.93
N LEU A 77 -7.31 10.20 5.07
CA LEU A 77 -8.41 10.88 4.39
C LEU A 77 -9.24 9.91 3.55
N TRP A 78 -8.60 9.06 2.75
CA TRP A 78 -9.31 8.07 1.93
C TRP A 78 -10.07 7.05 2.77
N VAL A 79 -9.50 6.61 3.90
CA VAL A 79 -10.18 5.73 4.85
C VAL A 79 -11.43 6.41 5.41
N VAL A 80 -11.33 7.68 5.84
CA VAL A 80 -12.49 8.43 6.35
C VAL A 80 -13.57 8.59 5.29
N ILE A 81 -13.20 8.90 4.04
CA ILE A 81 -14.15 9.01 2.92
C ILE A 81 -14.87 7.68 2.68
N ALA A 82 -14.13 6.57 2.64
CA ALA A 82 -14.71 5.25 2.42
C ALA A 82 -15.69 4.85 3.55
N LEU A 83 -15.32 5.12 4.81
CA LEU A 83 -16.20 4.89 5.96
C LEU A 83 -17.46 5.76 5.90
N GLY A 84 -17.31 7.05 5.59
CA GLY A 84 -18.43 7.97 5.44
C GLY A 84 -19.39 7.55 4.32
N ALA A 85 -18.86 7.15 3.16
CA ALA A 85 -19.66 6.64 2.06
C ALA A 85 -20.45 5.36 2.45
N GLY A 86 -19.82 4.44 3.18
CA GLY A 86 -20.49 3.24 3.70
C GLY A 86 -21.61 3.55 4.68
N VAL A 87 -21.39 4.48 5.62
CA VAL A 87 -22.40 4.90 6.59
C VAL A 87 -23.60 5.57 5.90
N VAL A 88 -23.35 6.49 4.97
CA VAL A 88 -24.42 7.18 4.22
C VAL A 88 -25.19 6.19 3.36
N GLY A 89 -24.49 5.29 2.66
CA GLY A 89 -25.13 4.24 1.85
C GLY A 89 -26.00 3.33 2.69
N GLY A 90 -25.51 2.88 3.85
CA GLY A 90 -26.26 2.04 4.79
C GLY A 90 -27.49 2.76 5.35
N TRP A 91 -27.37 4.05 5.69
CA TRP A 91 -28.48 4.88 6.16
C TRP A 91 -29.58 5.03 5.09
N VAL A 92 -29.19 5.36 3.85
CA VAL A 92 -30.14 5.50 2.74
C VAL A 92 -30.86 4.18 2.46
N ALA A 93 -30.14 3.06 2.46
CA ALA A 93 -30.74 1.73 2.30
C ALA A 93 -31.74 1.41 3.43
N HIS A 94 -31.37 1.72 4.68
CA HIS A 94 -32.24 1.53 5.85
C HIS A 94 -33.55 2.32 5.74
N HIS A 95 -33.49 3.57 5.27
CA HIS A 95 -34.68 4.41 5.10
C HIS A 95 -35.59 3.98 3.94
N GLN A 96 -35.02 3.48 2.85
CA GLN A 96 -35.82 3.09 1.69
C GLN A 96 -36.45 1.71 1.86
N TRP A 97 -35.70 0.73 2.36
CA TRP A 97 -36.09 -0.69 2.32
C TRP A 97 -36.33 -1.29 3.71
N GLY A 98 -36.11 -0.52 4.78
CA GLY A 98 -36.17 -1.00 6.16
C GLY A 98 -34.87 -1.71 6.58
N GLY A 99 -34.50 -1.57 7.85
CA GLY A 99 -33.35 -2.28 8.41
C GLY A 99 -33.60 -3.75 8.64
N PRO A 100 -32.53 -4.53 8.90
CA PRO A 100 -32.69 -5.90 9.38
C PRO A 100 -33.55 -5.87 10.65
N GLY A 101 -34.77 -6.41 10.54
CA GLY A 101 -35.76 -6.36 11.61
C GLY A 101 -35.19 -6.95 12.89
N SER A 102 -35.25 -6.18 13.97
CA SER A 102 -34.88 -6.63 15.31
C SER A 102 -35.92 -7.63 15.83
N GLY A 103 -35.84 -8.88 15.38
CA GLY A 103 -36.60 -9.99 16.00
C GLY A 103 -37.64 -10.69 15.13
N ALA A 104 -37.34 -11.04 13.89
CA ALA A 104 -37.95 -12.21 13.28
C ALA A 104 -36.91 -13.33 13.27
N THR A 105 -37.04 -14.27 14.20
CA THR A 105 -36.30 -15.53 14.14
C THR A 105 -36.63 -16.20 12.80
N LEU A 106 -35.67 -16.95 12.25
CA LEU A 106 -35.76 -17.68 10.96
C LEU A 106 -37.02 -18.58 10.81
N GLU A 107 -37.81 -18.74 11.87
CA GLU A 107 -39.06 -19.49 11.88
C GLU A 107 -40.23 -18.76 11.20
N GLU A 108 -40.27 -17.42 11.21
CA GLU A 108 -41.39 -16.66 10.62
C GLU A 108 -41.34 -16.64 9.08
N SER A 109 -40.16 -16.79 8.49
CA SER A 109 -39.99 -16.84 7.03
C SER A 109 -40.42 -18.17 6.39
N ARG A 110 -40.70 -19.21 7.19
CA ARG A 110 -41.25 -20.48 6.68
C ARG A 110 -42.72 -20.41 6.31
N GLY A 111 -43.47 -19.40 6.75
CA GLY A 111 -44.89 -19.24 6.44
C GLY A 111 -45.17 -18.60 5.08
N THR A 112 -44.25 -17.80 4.54
CA THR A 112 -44.47 -17.01 3.31
C THR A 112 -44.09 -17.76 2.02
N ILE A 113 -43.25 -18.80 2.10
CA ILE A 113 -42.72 -19.50 0.90
C ILE A 113 -43.56 -20.73 0.51
N VAL A 114 -44.55 -21.15 1.32
CA VAL A 114 -45.39 -22.34 1.03
C VAL A 114 -46.79 -21.98 0.52
N VAL A 115 -47.12 -20.69 0.40
CA VAL A 115 -48.41 -20.25 -0.17
C VAL A 115 -48.17 -19.45 -1.44
N HIS A 116 -47.65 -20.14 -2.46
CA HIS A 116 -47.97 -19.86 -3.86
C HIS A 116 -47.79 -21.12 -4.70
#